data_AF-A0A1X1RNG6-F1
#
_entry.id   AF-A0A1X1RNG6-F1
#
_cell.length_a   1.000
_cell.length_b   1.000
_cell.length_c   1.000
_cell.angle_alpha   90.00
_cell.angle_beta   90.00
_cell.angle_gamma   90.00
#
_symmetry.space_group_name_H-M   'P 1'
#
loop_
_entity.id
_entity.type
_entity.pdbx_description
1 polymer ?
#
loop_
_entity_poly.entity_id
_entity_poly.type
_entity_poly.pdbx_seq_one_letter_code
_entity_poly.pdbx_strand_id
1 'polypeptide(L)' 'MLTVSAALRIALLENPLADSDIRQAIGELAEVNEAWIVAKTGAESRGLAQLPTYERQREAAAYAQAATVCLDQ' A
#
# COMPACT_ATOMS: atom_id res chain seq x y z
N MET A 1 -6.18 14.21 8.83
CA MET A 1 -5.02 13.30 8.86
C MET A 1 -5.18 12.35 7.68
N LEU A 2 -4.23 12.32 6.75
CA LEU A 2 -4.30 11.41 5.60
C LEU A 2 -4.04 9.97 6.07
N THR A 3 -4.70 8.99 5.46
CA THR A 3 -4.36 7.59 5.69
C THR A 3 -2.94 7.33 5.18
N VAL A 4 -2.25 6.33 5.75
CA VAL A 4 -0.91 5.94 5.28
C VAL A 4 -0.94 5.61 3.78
N SER A 5 -1.98 4.89 3.32
CA SER A 5 -2.19 4.63 1.89
C SER A 5 -2.26 5.88 1.03
N ALA A 6 -2.94 6.95 1.49
CA ALA A 6 -3.04 8.20 0.75
C ALA A 6 -1.69 8.95 0.71
N ALA A 7 -0.96 8.98 1.83
CA ALA A 7 0.36 9.60 1.89
C ALA A 7 1.37 8.89 0.97
N LEU A 8 1.37 7.56 0.94
CA LEU A 8 2.23 6.76 0.05
C LEU A 8 1.92 7.03 -1.43
N ARG A 9 0.63 7.12 -1.80
CA ARG A 9 0.22 7.45 -3.17
C ARG A 9 0.64 8.87 -3.56
N ILE A 10 0.53 9.85 -2.66
CA ILE A 10 1.02 11.21 -2.91
C ILE A 10 2.54 11.21 -3.12
N ALA A 11 3.31 10.50 -2.29
CA ALA A 11 4.76 10.41 -2.45
C ALA A 11 5.17 9.86 -3.83
N LEU A 12 4.43 8.88 -4.37
CA LEU A 12 4.66 8.37 -5.72
C LEU A 12 4.30 9.39 -6.82
N LEU A 13 3.24 10.18 -6.63
CA LEU A 13 2.86 11.23 -7.57
C LEU A 13 3.87 12.39 -7.57
N GLU A 14 4.41 12.73 -6.41
CA GLU A 14 5.43 13.78 -6.26
C GLU A 14 6.81 13.35 -6.74
N ASN A 15 7.07 12.04 -6.84
CA ASN A 15 8.30 11.47 -7.37
C ASN A 15 8.05 10.60 -8.63
N PRO A 16 7.69 11.21 -9.78
CA PRO A 16 7.37 10.47 -11.00
C PRO A 16 8.57 9.69 -11.57
N LEU A 17 9.79 10.10 -11.22
CA LEU A 17 11.04 9.46 -11.66
C LEU A 17 11.54 8.35 -10.72
N ALA A 18 10.79 8.01 -9.67
CA ALA A 18 11.13 6.90 -8.80
C ALA A 18 11.38 5.62 -9.61
N ASP A 19 12.28 4.76 -9.13
CA ASP A 19 12.54 3.47 -9.76
C ASP A 19 11.24 2.63 -9.84
N SER A 20 11.10 1.79 -10.88
CA SER A 20 9.92 0.90 -11.00
C SER A 20 9.73 0.03 -9.77
N ASP A 21 10.82 -0.44 -9.17
CA ASP A 21 10.78 -1.37 -8.05
C ASP A 21 10.33 -0.64 -6.77
N ILE A 22 10.76 0.61 -6.59
CA ILE A 22 10.29 1.49 -5.52
C ILE A 22 8.80 1.79 -5.69
N ARG A 23 8.36 2.13 -6.90
CA ARG A 23 6.95 2.41 -7.19
C ARG A 23 6.07 1.20 -6.90
N GLN A 24 6.50 0.01 -7.30
CA GLN A 24 5.79 -1.23 -7.03
C GLN A 24 5.71 -1.50 -5.52
N ALA A 25 6.84 -1.46 -4.81
CA ALA A 25 6.87 -1.75 -3.38
C ALA A 25 6.01 -0.79 -2.55
N ILE A 26 6.05 0.51 -2.86
CA ILE A 26 5.20 1.52 -2.19
C ILE A 26 3.72 1.33 -2.55
N GLY A 27 3.43 0.98 -3.81
CA GLY A 27 2.07 0.67 -4.25
C GLY A 27 1.46 -0.50 -3.49
N GLU A 28 2.21 -1.59 -3.33
CA GLU A 28 1.80 -2.77 -2.59
C GLU A 28 1.55 -2.45 -1.10
N LEU A 29 2.40 -1.64 -0.46
CA LEU A 29 2.18 -1.17 0.91
C LEU A 29 0.90 -0.34 1.03
N ALA A 30 0.61 0.52 0.06
CA ALA A 30 -0.60 1.33 0.06
C ALA A 30 -1.86 0.46 -0.05
N GLU A 31 -1.85 -0.58 -0.88
CA GLU A 31 -2.94 -1.55 -1.02
C GLU A 31 -3.17 -2.37 0.25
N VAL A 32 -2.10 -2.90 0.86
CA VAL A 32 -2.18 -3.64 2.12
C VAL A 32 -2.77 -2.77 3.23
N ASN A 33 -2.33 -1.51 3.31
CA ASN A 33 -2.86 -0.58 4.31
C ASN A 33 -4.35 -0.30 4.10
N GLU A 34 -4.79 -0.15 2.86
CA GLU A 34 -6.21 0.02 2.52
C GLU A 34 -7.03 -1.21 2.90
N ALA A 35 -6.53 -2.42 2.57
CA ALA A 35 -7.15 -3.68 2.98
C ALA A 35 -7.27 -3.81 4.51
N TRP A 36 -6.21 -3.45 5.25
CA TRP A 36 -6.21 -3.46 6.71
C TRP A 36 -7.23 -2.48 7.30
N ILE A 37 -7.30 -1.25 6.76
CA ILE A 37 -8.30 -0.25 7.18
C ILE A 37 -9.70 -0.80 6.95
N VAL A 38 -9.99 -1.35 5.76
CA VAL A 38 -11.29 -1.94 5.44
C VAL A 38 -11.63 -3.07 6.42
N ALA A 39 -10.71 -4.00 6.67
CA ALA A 39 -10.90 -5.11 7.60
C ALA A 39 -11.12 -4.66 9.06
N LYS A 40 -10.48 -3.56 9.48
CA LYS A 40 -10.63 -3.01 10.84
C LYS A 40 -11.88 -2.17 11.04
N THR A 41 -12.28 -1.43 10.01
CA THR A 41 -13.41 -0.49 10.08
C THR A 41 -14.73 -1.11 9.62
N GLY A 42 -14.69 -2.28 8.97
CA GLY A 42 -15.87 -2.88 8.37
C GLY A 42 -16.45 -2.04 7.24
N ALA A 43 -15.61 -1.27 6.53
CA ALA A 43 -16.05 -0.34 5.50
C ALA A 43 -16.89 -1.06 4.44
N GLU A 44 -18.11 -0.57 4.21
CA GLU A 44 -19.01 -1.09 3.19
C GLU A 44 -18.54 -0.68 1.79
N SER A 45 -18.80 -1.53 0.79
CA SER A 45 -18.43 -1.27 -0.61
C SER A 45 -19.27 -0.12 -1.19
N ARG A 46 -18.88 1.12 -0.91
CA ARG A 46 -19.47 2.32 -1.53
C ARG A 46 -19.04 2.42 -3.00
N GLY A 47 -19.49 1.47 -3.83
CA GLY A 47 -19.22 1.43 -5.27
C GLY A 47 -17.95 0.68 -5.69
N LEU A 48 -17.24 0.03 -4.76
CA LEU A 48 -16.20 -0.92 -5.13
C LEU A 48 -16.85 -2.26 -5.54
N ALA A 49 -16.49 -2.80 -6.71
CA ALA A 49 -16.96 -4.10 -7.16
C ALA A 49 -16.53 -5.23 -6.20
N GLN A 50 -15.37 -5.06 -5.55
CA GLN A 50 -14.86 -5.95 -4.51
C GLN A 50 -14.09 -5.12 -3.49
N LEU A 51 -14.36 -5.33 -2.20
CA LEU A 51 -13.53 -4.77 -1.13
C LEU A 51 -12.17 -5.47 -1.11
N PRO A 52 -11.07 -4.74 -0.87
CA PRO A 52 -9.76 -5.34 -0.70
C PRO A 52 -9.75 -6.26 0.52
N THR A 53 -9.21 -7.46 0.36
CA THR A 53 -9.12 -8.46 1.43
C THR A 53 -7.77 -8.35 2.12
N TYR A 54 -7.78 -8.26 3.46
CA TYR A 54 -6.56 -8.21 4.26
C TYR A 54 -6.05 -9.61 4.55
N GLU A 55 -4.78 -9.84 4.22
CA GLU A 55 -4.06 -11.07 4.52
C GLU A 55 -2.75 -10.75 5.23
N ARG A 56 -2.57 -11.27 6.45
CA ARG A 56 -1.37 -11.02 7.26
C ARG A 56 -0.08 -11.45 6.57
N GLN A 57 -0.11 -12.54 5.80
CA GLN A 57 1.07 -13.01 5.06
C GLN A 57 1.48 -12.02 3.97
N ARG A 58 0.49 -11.46 3.24
CA ARG A 58 0.73 -10.43 2.23
C ARG A 58 1.29 -9.14 2.83
N GLU A 59 0.82 -8.74 4.02
CA GLU A 59 1.38 -7.60 4.74
C GLU A 59 2.86 -7.79 5.06
N ALA A 60 3.22 -8.92 5.66
CA ALA A 60 4.61 -9.22 6.00
C ALA A 60 5.53 -9.23 4.76
N ALA A 61 5.05 -9.80 3.65
CA ALA A 61 5.78 -9.82 2.38
C ALA A 61 5.98 -8.41 1.81
N ALA A 62 4.93 -7.57 1.78
CA ALA A 62 5.02 -6.21 1.27
C ALA A 62 6.01 -5.34 2.07
N TYR A 63 6.00 -5.46 3.41
CA TYR A 63 6.97 -4.77 4.25
C TYR A 63 8.41 -5.26 4.02
N ALA A 64 8.62 -6.57 3.88
CA ALA A 64 9.94 -7.13 3.60
C ALA A 64 10.48 -6.66 2.24
N GLN A 65 9.63 -6.64 1.21
CA GLN A 65 10.00 -6.16 -0.13
C GLN A 65 10.35 -4.68 -0.12
N ALA A 66 9.52 -3.83 0.50
CA ALA A 66 9.81 -2.41 0.60
C ALA A 66 11.09 -2.12 1.39
N ALA A 67 11.34 -2.87 2.47
CA ALA A 67 12.59 -2.75 3.21
C ALA A 67 13.80 -3.14 2.34
N THR A 68 13.70 -4.23 1.59
CA THR A 68 14.77 -4.70 0.69
C THR A 68 15.10 -3.63 -0.36
N VAL A 69 14.08 -3.15 -1.08
CA VAL A 69 14.27 -2.14 -2.14
C VAL A 69 14.81 -0.81 -1.58
N CYS A 70 14.39 -0.40 -0.39
CA CYS A 70 14.88 0.84 0.22
C CYS A 70 16.27 0.72 0.86
N LEU A 71 16.72 -0.48 1.24
CA LEU A 71 18.02 -0.72 1.86
C LEU A 71 19.12 -1.04 0.83
N ASP A 72 18.74 -1.53 -0.35
CA ASP A 72 19.67 -1.87 -1.45
C ASP A 72 19.93 -0.68 -2.40
N GLN A 73 19.40 0.51 -2.09
CA GLN A 73 19.66 1.79 -2.78
C GLN A 73 20.71 2.61 -2.03
#